data_AF-A0A1S6XWD8-F1
#
_entry.id   AF-A0A1S6XWD8-F1
#
_cell.length_a   1.000
_cell.length_b   1.000
_cell.length_c   1.000
_cell.angle_alpha   90.00
_cell.angle_beta   90.00
_cell.angle_gamma   90.00
#
_symmetry.space_group_name_H-M   'P 1'
#
loop_
_entity.id
_entity.type
_entity.pdbx_description
1 polymer ?
#
loop_
_entity_poly.entity_id
_entity_poly.type
_entity_poly.pdbx_seq_one_letter_code
_entity_poly.pdbx_strand_id
1 'polypeptide(L)'
;YLALMIRGDLASDKPTGDLASDKPTGDLASDKPTGDLASDKPTGDLASDKPTVPKHLKTRINDYKYAYYKSSIQKFLSLEPYTRARSTTAPHIYHEECLRLEKLYFTKWAVHYLSKNAATDITLLQSYENEYEEAKKGDKNADRRRDWSGLLRARISEKWKKRELLDDVESAYIAETRTKVNVNKEKLKKQLTNTENKIEAQLNIVKE
;
A
#
# COMPACT_ATOMS: atom_id res chain seq x y z
N TYR A 1 -2.15 5.68 0.03
CA TYR A 1 -3.06 5.01 0.99
C TYR A 1 -2.54 3.68 1.55
N LEU A 2 -1.69 2.89 0.85
CA LEU A 2 -1.06 1.69 1.46
C LEU A 2 0.20 1.98 2.30
N ALA A 3 0.95 3.03 2.01
CA ALA A 3 2.16 3.40 2.75
C ALA A 3 1.91 3.84 4.20
N LEU A 4 0.66 4.14 4.57
CA LEU A 4 0.27 4.51 5.95
C LEU A 4 -0.06 3.29 6.82
N MET A 5 -0.49 2.15 6.25
CA MET A 5 -0.86 0.97 7.05
C MET A 5 0.35 0.28 7.70
N ILE A 6 1.53 0.30 7.06
CA ILE A 6 2.75 -0.32 7.62
C ILE A 6 3.24 0.41 8.89
N ARG A 7 2.81 1.66 9.10
CA ARG A 7 3.18 2.46 10.29
C ARG A 7 2.25 2.22 11.49
N GLY A 8 1.04 1.68 11.26
CA GLY A 8 0.01 1.50 12.29
C GLY A 8 0.14 0.20 13.10
N ASP A 9 0.82 -0.81 12.58
CA ASP A 9 0.89 -2.13 13.22
C ASP A 9 1.98 -2.24 14.31
N LEU A 10 2.69 -1.15 14.64
CA LEU A 10 3.78 -1.16 15.62
C LEU A 10 3.36 -0.74 17.05
N ALA A 11 2.08 -0.47 17.29
CA ALA A 11 1.63 0.03 18.59
C ALA A 11 0.31 -0.59 19.05
N SER A 12 0.31 -1.87 19.43
CA SER A 12 -0.64 -2.38 20.44
C SER A 12 -0.25 -3.79 20.90
N ASP A 13 0.73 -3.89 21.80
CA ASP A 13 0.79 -5.03 22.72
C ASP A 13 -0.16 -4.71 23.90
N LYS A 14 -1.25 -5.49 24.00
CA LYS A 14 -2.17 -5.51 25.15
C LYS A 14 -1.59 -6.37 26.29
N PRO A 15 -2.03 -6.14 27.52
CA PRO A 15 -2.79 -7.21 28.20
C PRO A 15 -4.05 -6.66 28.91
N THR A 16 -5.25 -7.23 28.66
CA THR A 16 -5.99 -8.24 29.46
C THR A 16 -6.53 -7.74 30.81
N GLY A 17 -7.85 -7.86 31.01
CA GLY A 17 -8.55 -7.57 32.25
C GLY A 17 -10.06 -7.77 32.11
N ASP A 18 -10.58 -8.79 32.78
CA ASP A 18 -11.96 -9.32 32.76
C ASP A 18 -13.04 -8.38 33.34
N LEU A 19 -14.30 -8.77 33.06
CA LEU A 19 -15.43 -8.91 34.01
C LEU A 19 -16.76 -8.20 33.61
N ALA A 20 -17.78 -9.07 33.62
CA ALA A 20 -19.15 -8.86 34.11
C ALA A 20 -20.20 -8.18 33.20
N SER A 21 -21.11 -9.05 32.74
CA SER A 21 -22.58 -8.96 32.84
C SER A 21 -23.11 -7.77 33.65
N ASP A 22 -24.08 -7.04 33.09
CA ASP A 22 -25.45 -7.03 33.64
C ASP A 22 -26.48 -6.37 32.71
N LYS A 23 -27.64 -7.02 32.63
CA LYS A 23 -28.88 -6.59 31.97
C LYS A 23 -29.80 -6.02 33.08
N PRO A 24 -30.65 -5.04 32.76
CA PRO A 24 -32.07 -5.27 33.04
C PRO A 24 -32.97 -4.77 31.87
N THR A 25 -33.84 -5.60 31.31
CA THR A 25 -35.28 -5.75 31.64
C THR A 25 -36.10 -4.47 31.57
N GLY A 26 -36.94 -4.40 30.55
CA GLY A 26 -38.03 -3.45 30.40
C GLY A 26 -39.10 -4.08 29.51
N ASP A 27 -40.06 -4.76 30.16
CA ASP A 27 -41.32 -5.24 29.57
C ASP A 27 -42.18 -4.04 29.18
N LEU A 28 -42.65 -3.99 27.93
CA LEU A 28 -43.94 -3.40 27.59
C LEU A 28 -44.60 -4.22 26.49
N ALA A 29 -45.82 -4.65 26.79
CA ALA A 29 -46.61 -5.61 26.06
C ALA A 29 -47.39 -5.00 24.88
N SER A 30 -47.78 -5.92 23.98
CA SER A 30 -49.01 -5.92 23.18
C SER A 30 -49.12 -4.97 21.98
N ASP A 31 -48.99 -5.50 20.76
CA ASP A 31 -50.16 -5.91 19.97
C ASP A 31 -49.72 -6.48 18.61
N LYS A 32 -50.34 -7.62 18.25
CA LYS A 32 -50.10 -8.36 17.02
C LYS A 32 -51.16 -8.00 15.99
N PRO A 33 -50.80 -7.59 14.76
CA PRO A 33 -51.63 -7.85 13.61
C PRO A 33 -51.01 -9.00 12.81
N THR A 34 -51.76 -10.09 12.74
CA THR A 34 -51.60 -11.17 11.77
C THR A 34 -51.77 -10.57 10.37
N GLY A 35 -50.66 -10.37 9.68
CA GLY A 35 -50.60 -9.99 8.27
C GLY A 35 -49.78 -11.03 7.52
N ASP A 36 -50.48 -11.93 6.85
CA ASP A 36 -49.91 -12.96 5.99
C ASP A 36 -49.38 -12.28 4.71
N LEU A 37 -48.11 -11.88 4.74
CA LEU A 37 -47.39 -11.45 3.54
C LEU A 37 -46.25 -12.44 3.35
N ALA A 38 -46.43 -13.32 2.36
CA ALA A 38 -45.37 -14.15 1.81
C ALA A 38 -44.18 -13.26 1.47
N SER A 39 -43.21 -13.22 2.38
CA SER A 39 -41.91 -12.63 2.15
C SER A 39 -41.16 -13.57 1.24
N ASP A 40 -41.25 -13.33 -0.07
CA ASP A 40 -40.22 -13.78 -1.00
C ASP A 40 -38.91 -13.11 -0.57
N LYS A 41 -38.22 -13.77 0.35
CA LYS A 41 -36.89 -13.40 0.81
C LYS A 41 -36.03 -13.26 -0.45
N PRO A 42 -35.48 -12.08 -0.77
CA PRO A 42 -34.51 -12.00 -1.83
C PRO A 42 -33.30 -12.81 -1.33
N THR A 43 -33.10 -13.99 -1.90
CA THR A 43 -31.83 -14.73 -1.84
C THR A 43 -30.79 -13.94 -2.62
N GLY A 44 -30.43 -12.78 -2.07
CA GLY A 44 -29.26 -12.03 -2.46
C GLY A 44 -28.07 -12.70 -1.80
N ASP A 45 -27.53 -13.71 -2.49
CA ASP A 45 -26.18 -14.23 -2.21
C ASP A 45 -25.17 -13.13 -2.57
N LEU A 46 -25.12 -12.10 -1.73
CA LEU A 46 -24.03 -11.14 -1.72
C LEU A 46 -22.90 -11.81 -0.97
N ALA A 47 -22.24 -12.76 -1.65
CA ALA A 47 -20.92 -13.22 -1.24
C ALA A 47 -20.05 -11.97 -1.09
N SER A 48 -19.86 -11.55 0.16
CA SER A 48 -18.87 -10.54 0.52
C SER A 48 -17.52 -11.22 0.32
N ASP A 49 -17.04 -11.22 -0.93
CA ASP A 49 -15.69 -11.64 -1.25
C ASP A 49 -14.73 -10.70 -0.53
N LYS A 50 -14.34 -11.08 0.68
CA LYS A 50 -13.32 -10.38 1.44
C LYS A 50 -12.08 -10.26 0.54
N PRO A 51 -11.57 -9.05 0.28
CA PRO A 51 -10.43 -8.90 -0.62
C PRO A 51 -9.23 -9.66 -0.05
N THR A 52 -8.89 -10.76 -0.72
CA THR A 52 -7.72 -11.57 -0.38
C THR A 52 -6.53 -11.03 -1.16
N VAL A 53 -5.48 -10.64 -0.46
CA VAL A 53 -4.24 -10.15 -1.09
C VAL A 53 -3.65 -11.26 -1.96
N PRO A 54 -3.43 -11.05 -3.27
CA PRO A 54 -2.89 -12.08 -4.14
C PRO A 54 -1.52 -12.60 -3.69
N LYS A 55 -1.28 -13.91 -3.83
CA LYS A 55 -0.02 -14.57 -3.45
C LYS A 55 1.22 -13.91 -4.08
N HIS A 56 1.10 -13.50 -5.35
CA HIS A 56 2.19 -12.85 -6.07
C HIS A 56 2.50 -11.45 -5.52
N LEU A 57 1.50 -10.67 -5.11
CA LEU A 57 1.69 -9.37 -4.43
C LEU A 57 2.39 -9.56 -3.08
N LYS A 58 1.93 -10.53 -2.28
CA LYS A 58 2.59 -10.88 -1.00
C LYS A 58 4.07 -11.27 -1.20
N THR A 59 4.37 -11.98 -2.28
CA THR A 59 5.75 -12.37 -2.65
C THR A 59 6.59 -11.13 -2.96
N ARG A 60 6.09 -10.19 -3.77
CA ARG A 60 6.81 -8.94 -4.10
C ARG A 60 7.05 -8.04 -2.88
N ILE A 61 6.08 -7.97 -1.98
CA ILE A 61 6.23 -7.23 -0.71
C ILE A 61 7.38 -7.81 0.11
N ASN A 62 7.44 -9.14 0.25
CA ASN A 62 8.51 -9.81 0.99
C ASN A 62 9.88 -9.64 0.32
N ASP A 63 9.94 -9.74 -1.01
CA ASP A 63 11.15 -9.50 -1.80
C ASP A 63 11.73 -8.11 -1.53
N TYR A 64 10.89 -7.07 -1.58
CA TYR A 64 11.30 -5.70 -1.28
C TYR A 64 11.72 -5.53 0.18
N LYS A 65 10.93 -6.06 1.12
CA LYS A 65 11.25 -6.02 2.56
C LYS A 65 12.62 -6.64 2.85
N TYR A 66 12.92 -7.78 2.23
CA TYR A 66 14.19 -8.46 2.40
C TYR A 66 15.36 -7.69 1.78
N ALA A 67 15.20 -7.12 0.58
CA ALA A 67 16.23 -6.30 -0.04
C ALA A 67 16.49 -4.99 0.73
N TYR A 68 15.43 -4.37 1.27
CA TYR A 68 15.55 -3.23 2.18
C TYR A 68 16.38 -3.59 3.41
N TYR A 69 16.05 -4.70 4.08
CA TYR A 69 16.77 -5.16 5.26
C TYR A 69 18.24 -5.46 4.95
N LYS A 70 18.54 -6.13 3.84
CA LYS A 70 19.93 -6.36 3.38
C LYS A 70 20.69 -5.07 3.13
N SER A 71 20.06 -4.07 2.50
CA SER A 71 20.67 -2.77 2.30
C SER A 71 20.99 -2.08 3.63
N SER A 72 20.07 -2.14 4.60
CA SER A 72 20.29 -1.58 5.93
C SER A 72 21.41 -2.28 6.71
N ILE A 73 21.46 -3.62 6.69
CA ILE A 73 22.58 -4.38 7.27
C ILE A 73 23.89 -3.98 6.61
N GLN A 74 23.91 -3.91 5.27
CA GLN A 74 25.13 -3.58 4.56
C GLN A 74 25.65 -2.20 4.95
N LYS A 75 24.75 -1.25 5.20
CA LYS A 75 25.14 0.08 5.68
C LYS A 75 25.82 0.02 7.05
N PHE A 76 25.26 -0.77 7.95
CA PHE A 76 25.83 -0.96 9.28
C PHE A 76 27.21 -1.63 9.22
N LEU A 77 27.33 -2.74 8.46
CA LEU A 77 28.59 -3.48 8.32
C LEU A 77 29.69 -2.62 7.68
N SER A 78 29.34 -1.78 6.72
CA SER A 78 30.33 -0.90 6.08
C SER A 78 30.77 0.26 6.98
N LEU A 79 30.04 0.59 8.06
CA LEU A 79 30.43 1.59 9.05
C LEU A 79 31.34 1.04 10.16
N GLU A 80 31.19 -0.25 10.50
CA GLU A 80 31.86 -0.93 11.63
C GLU A 80 33.40 -0.75 11.66
N PRO A 81 34.15 -0.85 10.55
CA PRO A 81 35.61 -0.73 10.60
C PRO A 81 36.08 0.66 11.07
N TYR A 82 35.33 1.71 10.76
CA TYR A 82 35.72 3.09 11.10
C TYR A 82 35.44 3.45 12.54
N THR A 83 34.34 2.94 13.09
CA THR A 83 34.01 3.12 14.50
C THR A 83 35.02 2.36 15.36
N ARG A 84 35.40 1.15 14.95
CA ARG A 84 36.46 0.36 15.61
C ARG A 84 37.82 1.04 15.56
N ALA A 85 38.15 1.68 14.44
CA ALA A 85 39.40 2.43 14.28
C ALA A 85 39.42 3.80 15.00
N ARG A 86 38.34 4.19 15.70
CA ARG A 86 38.17 5.51 16.33
C ARG A 86 38.45 6.68 15.39
N SER A 87 38.16 6.50 14.10
CA SER A 87 38.33 7.57 13.11
C SER A 87 37.26 8.63 13.31
N THR A 88 37.64 9.90 13.37
CA THR A 88 36.70 11.03 13.45
C THR A 88 36.17 11.45 12.08
N THR A 89 36.93 11.27 10.98
CA THR A 89 36.55 11.74 9.64
C THR A 89 35.88 10.67 8.76
N ALA A 90 36.36 9.42 8.81
CA ALA A 90 35.87 8.36 7.94
C ALA A 90 34.36 8.02 8.09
N PRO A 91 33.75 8.06 9.30
CA PRO A 91 32.29 7.90 9.43
C PRO A 91 31.48 8.95 8.65
N HIS A 92 31.96 10.19 8.60
CA HIS A 92 31.30 11.25 7.83
C HIS A 92 31.37 10.98 6.32
N ILE A 93 32.55 10.64 5.81
CA ILE A 93 32.74 10.28 4.38
C ILE A 93 31.86 9.08 4.00
N TYR A 94 31.78 8.09 4.88
CA TYR A 94 30.93 6.92 4.69
C TYR A 94 29.43 7.29 4.65
N HIS A 95 28.98 8.14 5.57
CA HIS A 95 27.61 8.60 5.62
C HIS A 95 27.24 9.40 4.36
N GLU A 96 28.13 10.28 3.88
CA GLU A 96 27.95 10.99 2.60
C GLU A 96 27.79 10.01 1.44
N GLU A 97 28.60 8.96 1.37
CA GLU A 97 28.49 7.97 0.30
C GLU A 97 27.15 7.20 0.35
N CYS A 98 26.68 6.86 1.55
CA CYS A 98 25.36 6.28 1.73
C CYS A 98 24.26 7.19 1.19
N LEU A 99 24.28 8.47 1.56
CA LEU A 99 23.30 9.45 1.10
C LEU A 99 23.37 9.64 -0.41
N ARG A 100 24.58 9.70 -0.97
CA ARG A 100 24.81 9.86 -2.41
C ARG A 100 24.23 8.70 -3.21
N LEU A 101 24.52 7.46 -2.81
CA LEU A 101 23.99 6.26 -3.46
C LEU A 101 22.48 6.12 -3.27
N GLU A 102 21.96 6.40 -2.07
CA GLU A 102 20.52 6.41 -1.83
C GLU A 102 19.81 7.43 -2.72
N LYS A 103 20.33 8.66 -2.80
CA LYS A 103 19.79 9.70 -3.68
C LYS A 103 19.79 9.23 -5.14
N LEU A 104 20.90 8.70 -5.63
CA LEU A 104 21.02 8.24 -7.02
C LEU A 104 19.94 7.21 -7.41
N TYR A 105 19.77 6.17 -6.61
CA TYR A 105 18.82 5.10 -6.95
C TYR A 105 17.38 5.46 -6.59
N PHE A 106 17.16 6.28 -5.57
CA PHE A 106 15.84 6.84 -5.25
C PHE A 106 15.32 7.72 -6.38
N THR A 107 16.12 8.68 -6.86
CA THR A 107 15.68 9.59 -7.92
C THR A 107 15.49 8.84 -9.25
N LYS A 108 16.35 7.86 -9.55
CA LYS A 108 16.14 6.93 -10.67
C LYS A 108 14.78 6.23 -10.59
N TRP A 109 14.47 5.67 -9.43
CA TRP A 109 13.21 4.98 -9.17
C TRP A 109 12.02 5.95 -9.26
N ALA A 110 12.13 7.14 -8.68
CA ALA A 110 11.09 8.15 -8.66
C ALA A 110 10.72 8.61 -10.08
N VAL A 111 11.74 8.90 -10.92
CA VAL A 111 11.52 9.21 -12.34
C VAL A 111 10.77 8.08 -13.02
N HIS A 112 11.24 6.84 -12.92
CA HIS A 112 10.57 5.69 -13.52
C HIS A 112 9.11 5.51 -13.04
N TYR A 113 8.86 5.64 -11.74
CA TYR A 113 7.52 5.53 -11.16
C TYR A 113 6.59 6.64 -11.66
N LEU A 114 7.07 7.88 -11.71
CA LEU A 114 6.29 9.04 -12.14
C LEU A 114 6.03 9.00 -13.65
N SER A 115 7.00 8.62 -14.47
CA SER A 115 6.82 8.51 -15.93
C SER A 115 5.78 7.46 -16.33
N LYS A 116 5.57 6.41 -15.52
CA LYS A 116 4.55 5.38 -15.76
C LYS A 116 3.13 5.82 -15.38
N ASN A 117 2.98 6.85 -14.55
CA ASN A 117 1.69 7.28 -14.04
C ASN A 117 1.07 8.34 -14.96
N ALA A 118 -0.07 8.02 -15.59
CA ALA A 118 -0.73 8.89 -16.57
C ALA A 118 -1.29 10.21 -16.00
N ALA A 119 -1.40 10.32 -14.68
CA ALA A 119 -1.88 11.51 -13.96
C ALA A 119 -0.76 12.25 -13.21
N THR A 120 0.49 12.02 -13.59
CA THR A 120 1.65 12.62 -12.92
C THR A 120 1.70 14.12 -13.12
N ASP A 121 1.96 14.83 -12.03
CA ASP A 121 2.33 16.24 -12.05
C ASP A 121 3.66 16.40 -12.81
N ILE A 122 3.58 17.01 -13.99
CA ILE A 122 4.71 17.23 -14.90
C ILE A 122 5.83 18.01 -14.19
N THR A 123 5.48 18.95 -13.30
CA THR A 123 6.44 19.75 -12.54
C THR A 123 7.22 18.88 -11.56
N LEU A 124 6.54 17.95 -10.90
CA LEU A 124 7.18 17.00 -9.97
C LEU A 124 8.10 16.02 -10.70
N LEU A 125 7.67 15.52 -11.86
CA LEU A 125 8.51 14.66 -12.70
C LEU A 125 9.79 15.39 -13.14
N GLN A 126 9.67 16.61 -13.66
CA GLN A 126 10.81 17.44 -14.06
C GLN A 126 11.78 17.71 -12.90
N SER A 127 11.27 17.95 -11.69
CA SER A 127 12.09 18.09 -10.49
C SER A 127 12.96 16.85 -10.25
N TYR A 128 12.35 15.66 -10.27
CA TYR A 128 13.09 14.41 -10.06
C TYR A 128 14.02 14.04 -11.22
N GLU A 129 13.68 14.39 -12.46
CA GLU A 129 14.58 14.24 -13.61
C GLU A 129 15.85 15.07 -13.44
N ASN A 130 15.70 16.34 -13.04
CA ASN A 130 16.83 17.21 -12.73
C ASN A 130 17.67 16.65 -11.58
N GLU A 131 17.04 16.24 -10.47
CA GLU A 131 17.75 15.65 -9.34
C GLU A 131 18.48 14.34 -9.70
N TYR A 132 17.89 13.54 -10.58
CA TYR A 132 18.52 12.30 -11.06
C TYR A 132 19.73 12.58 -11.93
N GLU A 133 19.64 13.54 -12.86
CA GLU A 133 20.79 13.93 -13.67
C GLU A 133 21.92 14.53 -12.82
N GLU A 134 21.61 15.34 -11.81
CA GLU A 134 22.62 15.82 -10.85
C GLU A 134 23.25 14.69 -10.04
N ALA A 135 22.45 13.73 -9.54
CA ALA A 135 22.97 12.58 -8.82
C ALA A 135 23.87 11.70 -9.71
N LYS A 136 23.51 11.54 -10.99
CA LYS A 136 24.26 10.77 -11.99
C LYS A 136 25.56 11.46 -12.39
N LYS A 137 25.59 12.79 -12.50
CA LYS A 137 26.83 13.57 -12.65
C LYS A 137 27.73 13.40 -11.43
N GLY A 138 27.17 13.52 -10.22
CA GLY A 138 27.88 13.29 -8.97
C GLY A 138 28.46 11.87 -8.87
N ASP A 139 27.74 10.85 -9.34
CA ASP A 139 28.20 9.46 -9.35
C ASP A 139 29.39 9.23 -10.29
N LYS A 140 29.40 9.88 -11.47
CA LYS A 140 30.54 9.82 -12.39
C LYS A 140 31.82 10.39 -11.79
N ASN A 141 31.70 11.45 -10.98
CA ASN A 141 32.81 12.16 -10.37
C ASN A 141 33.20 11.64 -8.98
N ALA A 142 32.45 10.67 -8.44
CA ALA A 142 32.69 10.13 -7.11
C ALA A 142 33.97 9.30 -7.06
N ASP A 143 34.73 9.43 -5.97
CA ASP A 143 35.87 8.54 -5.70
C ASP A 143 35.37 7.10 -5.54
N ARG A 144 35.70 6.25 -6.52
CA ARG A 144 35.28 4.85 -6.54
C ARG A 144 35.76 4.05 -5.33
N ARG A 145 36.78 4.53 -4.62
CA ARG A 145 37.26 3.93 -3.37
C ARG A 145 36.24 4.06 -2.23
N ARG A 146 35.29 5.00 -2.31
CA ARG A 146 34.25 5.23 -1.28
C ARG A 146 33.16 4.14 -1.22
N ASP A 147 33.01 3.31 -2.25
CA ASP A 147 32.04 2.21 -2.28
C ASP A 147 32.59 0.90 -1.67
N TRP A 148 33.82 0.92 -1.12
CA TRP A 148 34.45 -0.14 -0.28
C TRP A 148 33.93 -1.55 -0.60
N SER A 149 34.35 -2.07 -1.77
CA SER A 149 33.97 -3.36 -2.43
C SER A 149 32.82 -3.34 -3.44
N GLY A 150 32.08 -2.25 -3.60
CA GLY A 150 30.92 -2.18 -4.50
C GLY A 150 29.64 -2.81 -3.93
N LEU A 151 29.75 -3.44 -2.75
CA LEU A 151 28.65 -4.17 -2.13
C LEU A 151 27.56 -3.24 -1.61
N LEU A 152 27.92 -2.05 -1.11
CA LEU A 152 26.96 -1.05 -0.66
C LEU A 152 26.08 -0.58 -1.81
N ARG A 153 26.68 -0.15 -2.92
CA ARG A 153 25.97 0.21 -4.16
C ARG A 153 25.10 -0.94 -4.65
N ALA A 154 25.63 -2.17 -4.70
CA ALA A 154 24.87 -3.33 -5.15
C ALA A 154 23.60 -3.55 -4.30
N ARG A 155 23.70 -3.45 -2.98
CA ARG A 155 22.55 -3.65 -2.07
C ARG A 155 21.53 -2.53 -2.15
N ILE A 156 21.97 -1.27 -2.26
CA ILE A 156 21.06 -0.14 -2.46
C ILE A 156 20.35 -0.25 -3.81
N SER A 157 21.09 -0.59 -4.87
CA SER A 157 20.52 -0.81 -6.20
C SER A 157 19.49 -1.96 -6.21
N GLU A 158 19.82 -3.09 -5.59
CA GLU A 158 18.93 -4.25 -5.47
C GLU A 158 17.62 -3.87 -4.77
N LYS A 159 17.70 -3.13 -3.66
CA LYS A 159 16.53 -2.62 -2.92
C LYS A 159 15.60 -1.81 -3.82
N TRP A 160 16.12 -0.83 -4.55
CA TRP A 160 15.30 0.03 -5.41
C TRP A 160 14.74 -0.73 -6.62
N LYS A 161 15.48 -1.69 -7.18
CA LYS A 161 14.96 -2.58 -8.23
C LYS A 161 13.81 -3.47 -7.72
N LYS A 162 13.87 -3.95 -6.48
CA LYS A 162 12.76 -4.70 -5.87
C LYS A 162 11.55 -3.81 -5.59
N ARG A 163 11.75 -2.52 -5.27
CA ARG A 163 10.66 -1.54 -5.14
C ARG A 163 9.95 -1.35 -6.49
N GLU A 164 10.71 -1.17 -7.56
CA GLU A 164 10.18 -1.02 -8.92
C GLU A 164 9.28 -2.19 -9.32
N LEU A 165 9.75 -3.44 -9.11
CA LEU A 165 8.96 -4.65 -9.37
C LEU A 165 7.72 -4.78 -8.49
N LEU A 166 7.74 -4.20 -7.28
CA LEU A 166 6.59 -4.15 -6.40
C LEU A 166 5.55 -3.15 -6.93
N ASP A 167 5.98 -1.98 -7.40
CA ASP A 167 5.08 -0.94 -7.92
C ASP A 167 4.25 -1.42 -9.11
N ASP A 168 4.85 -2.18 -10.03
CA ASP A 168 4.15 -2.75 -11.19
C ASP A 168 2.98 -3.66 -10.75
N VAL A 169 3.20 -4.47 -9.72
CA VAL A 169 2.19 -5.40 -9.17
C VAL A 169 1.17 -4.66 -8.30
N GLU A 170 1.61 -3.71 -7.47
CA GLU A 170 0.73 -2.87 -6.65
C GLU A 170 -0.24 -2.08 -7.54
N SER A 171 0.25 -1.49 -8.63
CA SER A 171 -0.55 -0.71 -9.57
C SER A 171 -1.61 -1.57 -10.26
N ALA A 172 -1.25 -2.78 -10.72
CA ALA A 172 -2.19 -3.73 -11.31
C ALA A 172 -3.28 -4.16 -10.32
N TYR A 173 -2.90 -4.48 -9.08
CA TYR A 173 -3.84 -4.86 -8.02
C TYR A 173 -4.82 -3.74 -7.68
N ILE A 174 -4.34 -2.49 -7.58
CA ILE A 174 -5.19 -1.32 -7.31
C ILE A 174 -6.17 -1.10 -8.47
N ALA A 175 -5.71 -1.21 -9.72
CA ALA A 175 -6.56 -1.07 -10.90
C ALA A 175 -7.65 -2.16 -10.94
N GLU A 176 -7.29 -3.43 -10.72
CA GLU A 176 -8.23 -4.55 -10.68
C GLU A 176 -9.28 -4.35 -9.59
N THR A 177 -8.86 -3.94 -8.39
CA THR A 177 -9.76 -3.70 -7.26
C THR A 177 -10.74 -2.57 -7.56
N ARG A 178 -10.29 -1.47 -8.16
CA ARG A 178 -11.16 -0.36 -8.59
C ARG A 178 -12.19 -0.81 -9.63
N THR A 179 -11.77 -1.61 -10.62
CA THR A 179 -12.67 -2.16 -11.64
C THR A 179 -13.75 -3.02 -11.00
N LYS A 180 -13.39 -3.94 -10.10
CA LYS A 180 -14.36 -4.79 -9.38
C LYS A 180 -15.38 -3.97 -8.58
N VAL A 181 -14.90 -2.96 -7.85
CA VAL A 181 -15.77 -2.05 -7.08
C VAL A 181 -16.74 -1.30 -7.99
N ASN A 182 -16.27 -0.81 -9.14
CA ASN A 182 -17.12 -0.11 -10.10
C ASN A 182 -18.19 -1.02 -10.71
N VAL A 183 -17.82 -2.26 -11.09
CA VAL A 183 -18.77 -3.26 -11.59
C VAL A 183 -19.84 -3.57 -10.55
N ASN A 184 -19.45 -3.76 -9.29
CA ASN A 184 -20.38 -4.01 -8.19
C ASN A 184 -21.33 -2.83 -7.97
N LYS A 185 -20.82 -1.59 -8.04
CA LYS A 185 -21.64 -0.37 -7.93
C LYS A 185 -22.67 -0.28 -9.06
N GLU A 186 -22.29 -0.57 -10.30
CA GLU A 186 -23.21 -0.55 -11.44
C GLU A 186 -24.26 -1.68 -11.37
N LYS A 187 -23.87 -2.87 -10.88
CA LYS A 187 -24.82 -3.98 -10.64
C LYS A 187 -25.86 -3.59 -9.58
N LEU A 188 -25.43 -2.97 -8.48
CA LEU A 188 -26.31 -2.49 -7.42
C LEU A 188 -27.29 -1.41 -7.92
N LYS A 189 -26.80 -0.44 -8.70
CA LYS A 189 -27.67 0.58 -9.32
C LYS A 189 -28.77 -0.06 -10.17
N LYS A 190 -28.43 -1.02 -11.04
CA LYS A 190 -29.42 -1.72 -11.88
C LYS A 190 -30.46 -2.47 -11.04
N GLN A 191 -30.04 -3.13 -9.97
CA GLN A 191 -30.96 -3.82 -9.07
C GLN A 191 -31.91 -2.84 -8.36
N LEU A 192 -31.41 -1.68 -7.94
CA LEU A 192 -32.22 -0.65 -7.31
C LEU A 192 -33.28 -0.10 -8.28
N THR A 193 -32.88 0.28 -9.50
CA THR A 193 -33.80 0.79 -10.52
C THR A 193 -34.87 -0.23 -10.91
N ASN A 194 -34.50 -1.51 -11.06
CA ASN A 194 -35.49 -2.56 -11.33
C ASN A 194 -36.50 -2.72 -10.19
N THR A 195 -36.06 -2.54 -8.95
CA THR A 195 -36.92 -2.62 -7.76
C THR A 195 -37.85 -1.41 -7.67
N GLU A 196 -37.32 -0.21 -7.92
CA GLU A 196 -38.10 1.04 -7.99
C GLU A 196 -39.22 0.91 -9.03
N ASN A 197 -38.90 0.47 -10.25
CA ASN A 197 -39.88 0.26 -11.31
C ASN A 197 -40.97 -0.76 -10.93
N LYS A 198 -40.59 -1.83 -10.21
CA LYS A 198 -41.54 -2.87 -9.76
C LYS A 198 -42.51 -2.31 -8.69
N ILE A 199 -42.00 -1.51 -7.76
CA ILE A 199 -42.82 -0.86 -6.72
C ILE A 199 -43.78 0.15 -7.36
N GLU A 200 -43.30 0.95 -8.31
CA GLU A 200 -44.14 1.93 -9.02
C GLU A 200 -45.26 1.25 -9.82
N ALA A 201 -44.96 0.15 -10.51
CA ALA A 201 -45.97 -0.64 -11.20
C ALA A 201 -47.04 -1.20 -10.24
N GLN A 202 -46.64 -1.72 -9.08
CA GLN A 202 -47.58 -2.20 -8.06
C GLN A 202 -48.43 -1.07 -7.47
N LEU A 203 -47.83 0.11 -7.24
CA LEU A 203 -48.55 1.26 -6.71
C LEU A 203 -49.61 1.79 -7.69
N ASN A 204 -49.33 1.75 -8.99
CA ASN A 204 -50.31 2.14 -10.01
C ASN A 204 -51.50 1.19 -10.06
N ILE A 205 -51.29 -0.12 -9.90
CA ILE A 205 -52.39 -1.12 -9.83
C ILE A 205 -53.30 -0.88 -8.62
N VAL A 206 -52.76 -0.44 -7.48
CA VAL A 206 -53.55 -0.20 -6.25
C VAL A 206 -54.36 1.11 -6.31
N LYS A 207 -53.99 2.03 -7.21
CA LYS A 207 -54.66 3.33 -7.38
C LYS A 207 -55.83 3.29 -8.38
N GLU A 208 -55.92 2.24 -9.18
CA GLU A 208 -57.08 1.95 -10.07
C GLU A 208 -58.16 1.16 -9.32
#